data_AF-A0A8H7Q2N8-F1
#
_entry.id   AF-A0A8H7Q2N8-F1
#
_cell.length_a   1.000
_cell.length_b   1.000
_cell.length_c   1.000
_cell.angle_alpha   90.00
_cell.angle_beta   90.00
_cell.angle_gamma   90.00
#
_symmetry.space_group_name_H-M   'P 1'
#
loop_
_entity.id
_entity.type
_entity.pdbx_description
1 polymer ?
#
loop_
_entity_poly.entity_id
_entity_poly.type
_entity_poly.pdbx_seq_one_letter_code
_entity_poly.pdbx_strand_id
1 'polypeptide(L)'
;MGIFDWLPLFKKEENADEIAKKNYCYHIEGFLSCAYFHAATDVGDRLTDKVKDVKIDVSAYMKAQWQDRLNQLQQELKAGYHSTSPFIYEGCSGNELKFVGGYSDFARLVRDRHRMSVPLD
;
A
#
# COMPACT_ATOMS: atom_id res chain seq x y z
N MET A 1 12.83 -45.34 -40.68
CA MET A 1 13.26 -45.31 -39.28
C MET A 1 14.43 -44.35 -39.20
N GLY A 2 14.20 -43.17 -38.64
CA GLY A 2 15.16 -42.08 -38.57
C GLY A 2 14.67 -41.11 -37.51
N ILE A 3 15.39 -41.12 -36.41
CA ILE A 3 15.23 -40.36 -35.16
C ILE A 3 15.26 -38.85 -35.41
N PHE A 4 14.16 -38.16 -35.12
CA PHE A 4 14.11 -36.71 -35.00
C PHE A 4 14.29 -36.31 -33.53
N ASP A 5 15.51 -36.52 -33.02
CA ASP A 5 15.97 -35.93 -31.77
C ASP A 5 16.62 -34.58 -32.09
N TRP A 6 15.82 -33.53 -32.21
CA TRP A 6 16.29 -32.15 -31.99
C TRP A 6 15.10 -31.18 -31.86
N LEU A 7 14.43 -31.20 -30.71
CA LEU A 7 13.70 -30.01 -30.24
C LEU A 7 14.56 -29.36 -29.16
N PRO A 8 15.01 -28.11 -29.33
CA PRO A 8 15.68 -27.40 -28.25
C PRO A 8 14.69 -27.26 -27.10
N LEU A 9 15.10 -27.71 -25.91
CA LEU A 9 14.45 -27.38 -24.65
C LEU A 9 14.11 -25.90 -24.68
N PHE A 10 12.81 -25.60 -24.61
CA PHE A 10 12.33 -24.27 -24.27
C PHE A 10 13.02 -23.87 -22.97
N LYS A 11 14.04 -23.03 -23.09
CA LYS A 11 14.64 -22.29 -21.99
C LYS A 11 13.50 -21.49 -21.38
N LYS A 12 12.99 -21.98 -20.24
CA LYS A 12 12.04 -21.25 -19.42
C LYS A 12 12.73 -19.94 -19.05
N GLU A 13 12.21 -18.86 -19.60
CA GLU A 13 12.71 -17.51 -19.46
C GLU A 13 12.58 -17.10 -17.98
N GLU A 14 13.66 -17.30 -17.23
CA GLU A 14 13.90 -16.69 -15.91
C GLU A 14 14.09 -15.18 -16.08
N ASN A 15 13.01 -14.44 -16.38
CA ASN A 15 13.01 -12.98 -16.36
C ASN A 15 11.66 -12.44 -15.84
N ALA A 16 11.26 -12.91 -14.66
CA ALA A 16 10.14 -12.32 -13.91
C ALA A 16 10.37 -12.28 -12.38
N ASP A 17 11.59 -12.59 -11.92
CA ASP A 17 11.93 -12.68 -10.48
C ASP A 17 12.76 -11.49 -9.96
N GLU A 18 12.89 -10.42 -10.73
CA GLU A 18 13.34 -9.10 -10.25
C GLU A 18 12.20 -8.07 -10.25
N ILE A 19 10.96 -8.49 -10.03
CA ILE A 19 9.94 -7.58 -9.50
C ILE A 19 10.39 -7.27 -8.08
N ALA A 20 11.18 -6.21 -7.91
CA ALA A 20 11.71 -5.74 -6.64
C ALA A 20 10.68 -5.98 -5.53
N LYS A 21 10.92 -7.00 -4.69
CA LYS A 21 10.07 -7.30 -3.54
C LYS A 21 10.14 -6.09 -2.63
N LYS A 22 9.17 -5.18 -2.79
CA LYS A 22 9.02 -4.02 -1.93
C LYS A 22 8.80 -4.55 -0.52
N ASN A 23 9.71 -4.25 0.39
CA ASN A 23 9.64 -4.73 1.76
C ASN A 23 8.54 -4.02 2.55
N TYR A 24 8.08 -2.85 2.09
CA TYR A 24 7.00 -2.09 2.72
C TYR A 24 5.91 -1.78 1.71
N CYS A 25 4.67 -2.19 2.02
CA CYS A 25 3.48 -1.81 1.27
C CYS A 25 2.50 -1.12 2.21
N TYR A 26 2.07 0.09 1.85
CA TYR A 26 1.04 0.81 2.56
C TYR A 26 -0.16 1.04 1.65
N HIS A 27 -1.34 0.95 2.24
CA HIS A 27 -2.61 1.21 1.60
C HIS A 27 -3.21 2.45 2.26
N ILE A 28 -3.54 3.45 1.44
CA ILE A 28 -4.14 4.70 1.90
C ILE A 28 -5.53 4.76 1.26
N GLU A 29 -6.55 4.51 2.08
CA GLU A 29 -7.95 4.62 1.65
C GLU A 29 -8.60 5.86 2.26
N GLY A 30 -9.40 6.57 1.47
CA GLY A 30 -10.11 7.76 1.97
C GLY A 30 -11.03 8.37 0.92
N PHE A 31 -11.71 9.45 1.28
CA PHE A 31 -12.60 10.16 0.35
C PHE A 31 -12.00 11.45 -0.18
N LEU A 32 -12.35 11.79 -1.43
CA LEU A 32 -11.75 12.88 -2.21
C LEU A 32 -11.87 14.28 -1.61
N SER A 33 -12.84 14.53 -0.72
CA SER A 33 -13.00 15.84 -0.08
C SER A 33 -12.34 15.92 1.31
N CYS A 34 -11.55 14.93 1.71
CA CYS A 34 -10.87 14.89 3.01
C CYS A 34 -9.46 15.48 2.90
N ALA A 35 -9.17 16.56 3.63
CA ALA A 35 -7.84 17.18 3.64
C ALA A 35 -6.75 16.23 4.16
N TYR A 36 -7.04 15.44 5.19
CA TYR A 36 -6.09 14.47 5.75
C TYR A 36 -5.79 13.31 4.79
N PHE A 37 -6.73 12.96 3.90
CA PHE A 37 -6.48 11.98 2.85
C PHE A 37 -5.46 12.51 1.84
N HIS A 38 -5.65 13.74 1.36
CA HIS A 38 -4.68 14.39 0.47
C HIS A 38 -3.30 14.54 1.11
N ALA A 39 -3.26 14.94 2.38
CA ALA A 39 -1.99 15.01 3.11
C ALA A 39 -1.31 13.63 3.22
N ALA A 40 -2.07 12.55 3.45
CA ALA A 40 -1.52 11.20 3.48
C ALA A 40 -0.99 10.76 2.12
N THR A 41 -1.70 11.05 1.02
CA THR A 41 -1.25 10.71 -0.33
C THR A 41 0.02 11.47 -0.69
N ASP A 42 0.11 12.77 -0.36
CA ASP A 42 1.32 13.57 -0.59
C ASP A 42 2.54 13.00 0.16
N VAL A 43 2.34 12.51 1.39
CA VAL A 43 3.38 11.81 2.15
C VAL A 43 3.76 10.49 1.50
N GLY A 44 2.78 9.74 1.00
CA GLY A 44 2.98 8.50 0.25
C GLY A 44 3.83 8.72 -1.01
N ASP A 45 3.50 9.72 -1.82
CA ASP A 45 4.22 10.05 -3.05
C ASP A 45 5.67 10.47 -2.75
N ARG A 46 5.86 11.33 -1.75
CA ARG A 46 7.22 11.70 -1.29
C ARG A 46 8.01 10.50 -0.77
N LEU A 47 7.33 9.51 -0.19
CA LEU A 47 7.94 8.29 0.32
C LEU A 47 8.42 7.37 -0.81
N THR A 48 7.62 7.16 -1.84
CA THR A 48 8.00 6.34 -3.00
C THR A 48 9.15 6.97 -3.80
N ASP A 49 9.19 8.30 -3.88
CA ASP A 49 10.28 9.04 -4.52
C ASP A 49 11.63 8.85 -3.81
N LYS A 50 11.62 8.82 -2.47
CA LYS A 50 12.85 8.75 -1.66
C LYS A 50 13.26 7.33 -1.31
N VAL A 51 12.32 6.41 -1.16
CA VAL A 51 12.57 5.05 -0.69
C VAL A 51 12.12 4.05 -1.75
N LYS A 52 13.11 3.51 -2.48
CA LYS A 52 12.87 2.56 -3.58
C LYS A 52 12.25 1.23 -3.16
N ASP A 53 12.14 0.96 -1.87
CA ASP A 53 11.64 -0.29 -1.30
C ASP A 53 10.22 -0.19 -0.71
N VAL A 54 9.54 0.93 -1.02
CA VAL A 54 8.16 1.18 -0.62
C VAL A 54 7.23 1.05 -1.82
N LYS A 55 6.05 0.48 -1.59
CA LYS A 55 4.87 0.56 -2.44
C LYS A 55 3.76 1.30 -1.70
N ILE A 56 3.11 2.24 -2.37
CA ILE A 56 1.90 2.91 -1.88
C ILE A 56 0.77 2.59 -2.84
N ASP A 57 -0.31 2.03 -2.31
CA ASP A 57 -1.56 1.83 -3.03
C ASP A 57 -2.60 2.83 -2.48
N VAL A 58 -3.15 3.67 -3.35
CA VAL A 58 -4.11 4.72 -2.98
C VAL A 58 -5.48 4.38 -3.55
N SER A 59 -6.49 4.31 -2.69
CA SER A 59 -7.89 4.12 -3.09
C SER A 59 -8.72 5.31 -2.65
N ALA A 60 -9.19 6.08 -3.63
CA ALA A 60 -10.01 7.27 -3.39
C ALA A 60 -11.49 6.97 -3.67
N TYR A 61 -12.36 7.38 -2.75
CA TYR A 61 -13.79 7.16 -2.83
C TYR A 61 -14.58 8.47 -2.86
N MET A 62 -15.82 8.42 -3.35
CA MET A 62 -16.78 9.48 -3.11
C MET A 62 -17.23 9.45 -1.65
N LYS A 63 -17.51 10.62 -1.07
CA LYS A 63 -17.96 10.72 0.34
C LYS A 63 -19.18 9.83 0.65
N ALA A 64 -20.09 9.69 -0.30
CA ALA A 64 -21.27 8.84 -0.17
C ALA A 64 -20.95 7.34 -0.07
N GLN A 65 -19.83 6.89 -0.65
CA GLN A 65 -19.39 5.49 -0.63
C GLN A 65 -18.48 5.19 0.57
N TRP A 66 -17.90 6.24 1.16
CA TRP A 66 -16.86 6.08 2.18
C TRP A 66 -17.34 5.36 3.43
N GLN A 67 -18.56 5.66 3.89
CA GLN A 67 -19.06 5.06 5.13
C GLN A 67 -19.17 3.53 5.03
N ASP A 68 -19.66 3.04 3.89
CA ASP A 68 -19.80 1.60 3.65
C ASP A 68 -18.43 0.94 3.54
N ARG A 69 -17.48 1.56 2.83
CA ARG A 69 -16.11 1.05 2.72
C ARG A 69 -15.41 1.04 4.08
N LEU A 70 -15.57 2.09 4.88
CA LEU A 70 -15.00 2.19 6.21
C LEU A 70 -15.50 1.06 7.12
N ASN A 71 -16.80 0.77 7.08
CA ASN A 71 -17.38 -0.34 7.84
C ASN A 71 -16.77 -1.70 7.44
N GLN A 72 -16.51 -1.90 6.15
CA GLN A 72 -15.82 -3.10 5.66
C GLN A 72 -14.39 -3.18 6.20
N LEU A 73 -13.62 -2.10 6.07
CA LEU A 73 -12.23 -2.02 6.54
C LEU A 73 -12.11 -2.28 8.05
N GLN A 74 -13.04 -1.73 8.85
CA GLN A 74 -13.09 -1.97 10.29
C GLN A 74 -13.26 -3.46 10.64
N GLN A 75 -14.05 -4.20 9.86
CA GLN A 75 -14.26 -5.63 10.04
C GLN A 75 -13.06 -6.45 9.55
N GLU A 76 -12.56 -6.15 8.35
CA GLU A 76 -11.42 -6.83 7.71
C GLU A 76 -10.15 -6.73 8.57
N LEU A 77 -9.88 -5.55 9.13
CA LEU A 77 -8.63 -5.24 9.83
C LEU A 77 -8.78 -5.17 11.36
N LYS A 78 -9.94 -5.59 11.88
CA LYS A 78 -10.27 -5.59 13.32
C LYS A 78 -10.01 -4.23 13.99
N ALA A 79 -10.26 -3.15 13.26
CA ALA A 79 -9.95 -1.77 13.66
C ALA A 79 -11.22 -0.95 13.92
N GLY A 80 -12.19 -1.54 14.63
CA GLY A 80 -13.52 -0.95 14.86
C GLY A 80 -13.54 0.37 15.65
N TYR A 81 -12.39 0.81 16.18
CA TYR A 81 -12.25 2.08 16.88
C TYR A 81 -11.93 3.27 15.96
N HIS A 82 -11.39 3.04 14.76
CA HIS A 82 -11.05 4.12 13.82
C HIS A 82 -12.20 4.38 12.87
N SER A 83 -12.74 5.59 12.86
CA SER A 83 -13.98 5.94 12.14
C SER A 83 -13.83 7.10 11.15
N THR A 84 -12.59 7.48 10.82
CA THR A 84 -12.32 8.68 10.02
C THR A 84 -11.51 8.36 8.76
N SER A 85 -11.51 9.31 7.82
CA SER A 85 -10.63 9.30 6.66
C SER A 85 -9.37 10.12 6.97
N PRO A 86 -8.18 9.69 6.53
CA PRO A 86 -7.91 8.43 5.83
C PRO A 86 -7.90 7.23 6.78
N PHE A 87 -8.09 6.04 6.21
CA PHE A 87 -7.90 4.75 6.85
C PHE A 87 -6.65 4.11 6.24
N ILE A 88 -5.60 3.94 7.03
CA ILE A 88 -4.28 3.53 6.55
C ILE A 88 -3.88 2.20 7.19
N TYR A 89 -3.34 1.29 6.37
CA TYR A 89 -2.87 -0.02 6.82
C TYR A 89 -1.65 -0.48 6.01
N GLU A 90 -0.89 -1.44 6.54
CA GLU A 90 0.33 -1.98 5.93
C GLU A 90 0.18 -3.47 5.62
N GLY A 91 0.85 -3.93 4.56
CA GLY A 91 0.89 -5.34 4.16
C GLY A 91 1.02 -5.52 2.65
N CYS A 92 1.99 -6.34 2.23
CA CYS A 92 2.19 -6.71 0.83
C CYS A 92 1.37 -7.95 0.46
N SER A 93 1.18 -8.21 -0.83
CA SER A 93 0.40 -9.37 -1.31
C SER A 93 0.90 -10.68 -0.69
N GLY A 94 -0.01 -11.45 -0.08
CA GLY A 94 0.32 -12.70 0.61
C GLY A 94 0.71 -12.55 2.10
N ASN A 95 0.87 -11.32 2.60
CA ASN A 95 1.10 -11.04 4.02
C ASN A 95 -0.19 -10.63 4.73
N GLU A 96 -0.22 -10.79 6.06
CA GLU A 96 -1.31 -10.28 6.89
C GLU A 96 -1.35 -8.75 6.82
N LEU A 97 -2.55 -8.21 6.55
CA LEU A 97 -2.77 -6.78 6.56
C LEU A 97 -2.89 -6.31 8.02
N LYS A 98 -2.20 -5.21 8.33
CA LYS A 98 -2.16 -4.65 9.67
C LYS A 98 -2.58 -3.19 9.64
N PHE A 99 -3.59 -2.86 10.43
CA PHE A 99 -4.03 -1.48 10.60
C PHE A 99 -2.93 -0.58 11.17
N VAL A 100 -2.75 0.60 10.58
CA VAL A 100 -1.79 1.62 11.02
C VAL A 100 -2.51 2.73 11.79
N GLY A 101 -3.56 3.32 11.21
CA GLY A 101 -4.22 4.49 11.82
C GLY A 101 -4.77 5.47 10.80
N GLY A 102 -4.84 6.73 11.22
CA GLY A 102 -5.13 7.87 10.35
C GLY A 102 -3.87 8.55 9.83
N TYR A 103 -4.00 9.80 9.37
CA TYR A 103 -2.88 10.59 8.85
C TYR A 103 -1.74 10.75 9.88
N SER A 104 -2.05 11.16 11.10
CA SER A 104 -1.04 11.44 12.14
C SER A 104 -0.20 10.21 12.49
N ASP A 105 -0.85 9.05 12.57
CA ASP A 105 -0.19 7.76 12.83
C ASP A 105 0.74 7.39 11.67
N PHE A 106 0.27 7.57 10.43
CA PHE A 106 1.07 7.31 9.24
C PHE A 106 2.26 8.28 9.13
N ALA A 107 2.07 9.57 9.34
CA ALA A 107 3.14 10.56 9.32
C ALA A 107 4.21 10.26 10.39
N ARG A 108 3.80 9.87 11.60
CA ARG A 108 4.70 9.42 12.65
C ARG A 108 5.47 8.15 12.24
N LEU A 109 4.77 7.16 11.70
CA LEU A 109 5.38 5.92 11.20
C LEU A 109 6.42 6.21 10.11
N VAL A 110 6.10 7.07 9.14
CA VAL A 110 7.00 7.44 8.04
C VAL A 110 8.23 8.17 8.57
N ARG A 111 8.05 9.10 9.52
CA ARG A 111 9.15 9.80 10.18
C ARG A 111 10.08 8.84 10.90
N ASP A 112 9.52 7.93 11.71
CA ASP A 112 10.31 7.09 12.60
C ASP A 112 10.96 5.92 11.85
N ARG A 113 10.24 5.30 10.90
CA ARG A 113 10.71 4.13 10.13
C ARG A 113 11.58 4.51 8.95
N HIS A 114 11.18 5.51 8.17
CA HIS A 114 11.85 5.89 6.93
C HIS A 114 12.74 7.13 7.07
N ARG A 115 12.85 7.69 8.29
CA ARG A 115 13.66 8.87 8.62
C ARG A 115 13.35 10.07 7.72
N MET A 116 12.10 10.18 7.30
CA MET A 116 11.63 11.27 6.44
C MET A 116 10.99 12.38 7.28
N SER A 117 11.36 13.63 7.01
CA SER A 117 10.66 14.77 7.61
C SER A 117 9.28 14.94 6.96
N VAL A 118 8.25 14.79 7.79
CA VAL A 118 6.83 14.89 7.44
C VAL A 118 6.18 15.88 8.40
N PRO A 119 5.31 16.81 7.93
CA PRO A 119 4.53 17.67 8.80
C PRO A 119 3.59 16.82 9.67
N LEU A 120 3.69 16.97 10.99
CA LEU A 120 2.69 16.44 11.91
C LEU A 120 1.62 17.52 12.12
N ASP A 121 0.37 17.09 12.26
CA ASP A 121 -0.76 17.97 12.58
C ASP A 121 -0.79 18.35 14.07
#